data_AF-C4VAP3-F1
#
_entry.id   AF-C4VAP3-F1
#
_cell.length_a   1.000
_cell.length_b   1.000
_cell.length_c   1.000
_cell.angle_alpha   90.00
_cell.angle_beta   90.00
_cell.angle_gamma   90.00
#
_symmetry.space_group_name_H-M   'P 1'
#
loop_
_entity.id
_entity.type
_entity.pdbx_description
1 polymer ?
#
loop_
_entity_poly.entity_id
_entity_poly.type
_entity_poly.pdbx_seq_one_letter_code
_entity_poly.pdbx_strand_id
1 'polypeptide(L)'
;MYVPSFSISKILFISSALLDLFTFYILLYWTVMPSYCTYIFTLLVFAAKIPLYKVIFQKFNRNAIYWSFIGLIVGLAYSTITILLMFINIKLYIFFVLLIIFLIANILSIILKIILIFNIFILRSFLIFDVTIPSNFSLLQAQEKIGAFTSGFTSV
;
A
#
# COMPACT_ATOMS: atom_id res chain seq x y z
N MET A 1 -9.70 -5.02 22.43
CA MET A 1 -10.26 -3.84 21.73
C MET A 1 -9.92 -3.96 20.24
N TYR A 2 -10.89 -4.42 19.45
CA TYR A 2 -10.77 -4.54 18.00
C TYR A 2 -10.66 -3.13 17.42
N VAL A 3 -9.47 -2.70 16.96
CA VAL A 3 -9.37 -1.39 16.33
C VAL A 3 -10.02 -1.53 14.95
N PRO A 4 -11.19 -0.90 14.69
CA PRO A 4 -11.92 -1.08 13.43
C PRO A 4 -11.08 -0.68 12.21
N SER A 5 -10.05 0.16 12.43
CA SER A 5 -9.06 0.56 11.45
C SER A 5 -8.35 -0.61 10.78
N PHE A 6 -8.17 -1.77 11.44
CA PHE A 6 -7.45 -2.91 10.85
C PHE A 6 -8.24 -3.61 9.73
N SER A 7 -9.55 -3.81 9.91
CA SER A 7 -10.37 -4.47 8.88
C SER A 7 -10.59 -3.57 7.67
N ILE A 8 -10.81 -2.29 7.92
CA ILE A 8 -10.96 -1.28 6.88
C ILE A 8 -9.64 -1.13 6.11
N SER A 9 -8.49 -1.11 6.78
CA SER A 9 -7.18 -1.02 6.13
C SER A 9 -6.88 -2.20 5.20
N LYS A 10 -7.36 -3.42 5.51
CA LYS A 10 -7.22 -4.59 4.63
C LYS A 10 -7.98 -4.41 3.32
N ILE A 11 -9.22 -3.96 3.39
CA ILE A 11 -10.06 -3.71 2.22
C ILE A 11 -9.46 -2.56 1.39
N LEU A 12 -9.07 -1.46 2.04
CA LEU A 12 -8.42 -0.32 1.39
C LEU A 12 -7.12 -0.72 0.68
N PHE A 13 -6.33 -1.61 1.29
CA PHE A 13 -5.10 -2.12 0.68
C PHE A 13 -5.37 -2.92 -0.60
N ILE A 14 -6.34 -3.86 -0.56
CA ILE A 14 -6.70 -4.67 -1.72
C ILE A 14 -7.26 -3.77 -2.84
N SER A 15 -8.17 -2.86 -2.52
CA SER A 15 -8.74 -1.91 -3.49
C SER A 15 -7.68 -1.00 -4.11
N SER A 16 -6.75 -0.48 -3.30
CA SER A 16 -5.61 0.30 -3.81
C SER A 16 -4.71 -0.55 -4.71
N ALA A 17 -4.52 -1.84 -4.40
CA ALA A 17 -3.70 -2.72 -5.22
C ALA A 17 -4.30 -3.00 -6.60
N LEU A 18 -5.61 -3.22 -6.66
CA LEU A 18 -6.34 -3.38 -7.92
C LEU A 18 -6.29 -2.10 -8.77
N LEU A 19 -6.48 -0.94 -8.15
CA LEU A 19 -6.37 0.33 -8.88
C LEU A 19 -4.98 0.58 -9.44
N ASP A 20 -3.91 0.22 -8.73
CA ASP A 20 -2.56 0.37 -9.25
C ASP A 20 -2.26 -0.59 -10.42
N LEU A 21 -2.85 -1.80 -10.45
CA LEU A 21 -2.80 -2.68 -11.62
C LEU A 21 -3.52 -2.06 -12.82
N PHE A 22 -4.67 -1.43 -12.58
CA PHE A 22 -5.41 -0.71 -13.61
C PHE A 22 -4.60 0.49 -14.13
N THR A 23 -3.95 1.26 -13.25
CA THR A 23 -3.06 2.36 -13.63
C THR A 23 -1.85 1.87 -14.43
N PHE A 24 -1.28 0.71 -14.09
CA PHE A 24 -0.22 0.08 -14.88
C PHE A 24 -0.70 -0.25 -16.30
N TYR A 25 -1.89 -0.84 -16.44
CA TYR A 25 -2.48 -1.11 -17.75
C TYR A 25 -2.65 0.16 -18.59
N ILE A 26 -3.10 1.26 -17.98
CA ILE A 26 -3.22 2.57 -18.65
C ILE A 26 -1.85 3.04 -19.14
N LEU A 27 -0.83 3.02 -18.28
CA LEU A 27 0.51 3.47 -18.64
C LEU A 27 1.10 2.66 -19.80
N LEU A 28 0.95 1.33 -19.75
CA LEU A 28 1.56 0.43 -20.74
C LEU A 28 0.98 0.63 -22.15
N TYR A 29 -0.33 0.81 -22.28
CA TYR A 29 -1.00 0.82 -23.58
C TYR A 29 -1.41 2.21 -24.07
N TRP A 30 -1.58 3.18 -23.17
CA TRP A 30 -2.20 4.47 -23.50
C TRP A 30 -1.29 5.68 -23.26
N THR A 31 -0.09 5.50 -22.71
CA THR A 31 0.87 6.60 -22.52
C THR A 31 2.11 6.45 -23.40
N VAL A 32 2.87 7.53 -23.56
CA VAL A 32 4.10 7.57 -24.38
C VAL A 32 5.31 7.02 -23.60
N MET A 33 5.10 6.53 -22.38
CA MET A 33 6.17 6.05 -21.52
C MET A 33 6.79 4.77 -22.10
N PRO A 34 8.14 4.66 -22.21
CA PRO A 34 8.78 3.44 -22.65
C PRO A 34 8.39 2.27 -21.75
N SER A 35 8.07 1.12 -22.35
CA SER A 35 7.58 -0.07 -21.64
C SER A 35 8.51 -0.52 -20.51
N TYR A 36 9.83 -0.50 -20.73
CA TYR A 36 10.83 -0.80 -19.70
C TYR A 36 10.72 0.11 -18.48
N CYS A 37 10.52 1.42 -18.69
CA CYS A 37 10.31 2.36 -17.60
C CYS A 37 9.02 2.02 -16.85
N THR A 38 7.92 1.74 -17.57
CA THR A 38 6.64 1.37 -16.97
C THR A 38 6.78 0.15 -16.05
N TYR A 39 7.46 -0.90 -16.51
CA TYR A 39 7.71 -2.10 -15.69
C TYR A 39 8.51 -1.80 -14.42
N ILE A 40 9.60 -1.04 -14.53
CA ILE A 40 10.46 -0.69 -13.38
C ILE A 40 9.68 0.14 -12.35
N PHE A 41 8.93 1.14 -12.79
CA PHE A 41 8.14 1.99 -11.90
C PHE A 41 7.04 1.19 -11.18
N THR A 42 6.34 0.31 -11.89
CA THR A 42 5.30 -0.53 -11.28
C THR A 42 5.89 -1.53 -10.28
N LEU A 43 7.04 -2.14 -10.59
CA LEU A 43 7.71 -3.07 -9.67
C LEU A 43 8.12 -2.34 -8.38
N LEU A 44 8.61 -1.10 -8.50
CA LEU A 44 8.95 -0.26 -7.35
C LEU A 44 7.70 0.06 -6.50
N VAL A 45 6.56 0.36 -7.12
CA VAL A 45 5.28 0.58 -6.41
C VAL A 45 4.77 -0.69 -5.72
N PHE A 46 4.94 -1.87 -6.33
CA PHE A 46 4.58 -3.14 -5.69
C PHE A 46 5.53 -3.55 -4.57
N ALA A 47 6.84 -3.30 -4.73
CA ALA A 47 7.82 -3.52 -3.67
C ALA A 47 7.48 -2.65 -2.43
N ALA A 48 7.07 -1.40 -2.66
CA ALA A 48 6.57 -0.48 -1.64
C ALA A 48 5.32 -0.99 -0.87
N LYS A 49 4.57 -1.95 -1.42
CA LYS A 49 3.40 -2.56 -0.76
C LYS A 49 3.73 -3.74 0.16
N ILE A 50 4.91 -4.34 0.03
CA ILE A 50 5.36 -5.42 0.91
C ILE A 50 5.38 -4.99 2.39
N PRO A 51 5.97 -3.85 2.78
CA PRO A 51 5.94 -3.41 4.18
C PRO A 51 4.50 -3.11 4.64
N LEU A 52 3.65 -2.53 3.78
CA LEU A 52 2.23 -2.28 4.06
C LEU A 52 1.48 -3.56 4.40
N TYR A 53 1.67 -4.59 3.57
CA TYR A 53 1.08 -5.91 3.80
C TYR A 53 1.54 -6.47 5.15
N LYS A 54 2.83 -6.37 5.49
CA LYS A 54 3.36 -6.85 6.78
C LYS A 54 2.70 -6.15 7.97
N VAL A 55 2.54 -4.82 7.92
CA VAL A 55 1.90 -4.03 8.99
C VAL A 55 0.42 -4.36 9.15
N ILE A 56 -0.29 -4.58 8.04
CA ILE A 56 -1.75 -4.80 8.04
C ILE A 56 -2.12 -6.26 8.38
N PHE A 57 -1.30 -7.23 7.96
CA PHE A 57 -1.66 -8.65 8.04
C PHE A 57 -0.79 -9.51 8.96
N GLN A 58 0.48 -9.16 9.20
CA GLN A 58 1.43 -10.07 9.86
C GLN A 58 1.90 -9.59 11.22
N LYS A 59 2.68 -8.50 11.26
CA LYS A 59 3.38 -8.06 12.48
C LYS A 59 3.44 -6.54 12.58
N PHE A 60 3.18 -6.04 13.78
CA PHE A 60 3.35 -4.63 14.13
C PHE A 60 4.81 -4.35 14.47
N ASN A 61 5.57 -3.80 13.51
CA ASN A 61 6.97 -3.42 13.70
C ASN A 61 7.18 -1.97 13.27
N ARG A 62 7.87 -1.18 14.11
CA ARG A 62 8.19 0.23 13.88
C ARG A 62 8.91 0.47 12.54
N ASN A 63 9.84 -0.41 12.17
CA ASN A 63 10.55 -0.31 10.89
C ASN A 63 9.60 -0.57 9.72
N ALA A 64 8.74 -1.59 9.83
CA ALA A 64 7.76 -1.90 8.78
C ALA A 64 6.78 -0.74 8.55
N ILE A 65 6.41 0.01 9.60
CA ILE A 65 5.55 1.19 9.51
C ILE A 65 6.24 2.35 8.79
N TYR A 66 7.51 2.60 9.09
CA TYR A 66 8.28 3.64 8.38
C TYR A 66 8.38 3.34 6.88
N TRP A 67 8.76 2.10 6.53
CA TRP A 67 8.80 1.65 5.14
C TRP A 67 7.43 1.66 4.46
N SER A 68 6.35 1.41 5.20
CA SER A 68 4.98 1.52 4.68
C SER A 68 4.60 2.96 4.34
N PHE A 69 5.06 3.92 5.14
CA PHE A 69 4.81 5.35 4.90
C PHE A 69 5.54 5.83 3.64
N ILE A 70 6.82 5.47 3.50
CA ILE A 70 7.60 5.72 2.28
C ILE A 70 6.90 5.09 1.07
N GLY A 71 6.47 3.83 1.21
CA GLY A 71 5.78 3.13 0.13
C GLY A 71 4.50 3.82 -0.34
N LEU A 72 3.71 4.38 0.58
CA LEU A 72 2.53 5.17 0.25
C LEU A 72 2.86 6.50 -0.44
N ILE A 73 3.92 7.18 -0.01
CA ILE A 73 4.40 8.43 -0.66
C ILE A 73 4.84 8.14 -2.10
N VAL A 74 5.61 7.08 -2.31
CA VAL A 74 6.02 6.62 -3.64
C VAL A 74 4.80 6.27 -4.49
N GLY A 75 3.81 5.59 -3.91
CA GLY A 75 2.55 5.27 -4.58
C GLY A 75 1.73 6.49 -4.97
N LEU A 76 1.78 7.58 -4.19
CA LEU A 76 1.16 8.86 -4.52
C LEU A 76 1.90 9.54 -5.67
N ALA A 77 3.23 9.62 -5.60
CA ALA A 77 4.05 10.18 -6.67
C ALA A 77 3.79 9.48 -8.01
N TYR A 78 3.66 8.15 -8.00
CA TYR A 78 3.31 7.35 -9.18
C TYR A 78 1.95 7.72 -9.78
N SER A 79 0.91 7.86 -8.94
CA SER A 79 -0.42 8.29 -9.42
C SER A 79 -0.38 9.70 -10.01
N THR A 80 0.33 10.63 -9.39
CA THR A 80 0.48 12.01 -9.90
C THR A 80 1.22 12.04 -11.24
N ILE A 81 2.34 11.31 -11.37
CA ILE A 81 3.08 11.20 -12.64
C ILE A 81 2.18 10.61 -13.73
N THR A 82 1.36 9.60 -13.40
CA THR A 82 0.45 8.99 -14.37
C THR A 82 -0.58 9.99 -14.89
N ILE A 83 -1.16 10.81 -14.00
CA ILE A 83 -2.10 11.87 -14.39
C ILE A 83 -1.42 12.86 -15.35
N LEU A 84 -0.20 13.31 -15.02
CA LEU A 84 0.56 14.23 -15.89
C LEU A 84 0.81 13.62 -17.28
N LEU A 85 1.21 12.35 -17.34
CA LEU A 85 1.45 11.64 -18.60
C LEU A 85 0.18 11.44 -19.43
N MET A 86 -0.97 11.25 -18.78
CA MET A 86 -2.26 11.14 -19.47
C MET A 86 -2.63 12.45 -20.18
N PHE A 87 -2.39 13.61 -19.55
CA PHE A 87 -2.68 14.92 -20.15
C PHE A 87 -1.69 15.31 -21.26
N ILE A 88 -0.50 14.73 -21.29
CA ILE A 88 0.46 14.98 -22.39
C ILE A 88 0.09 14.19 -23.65
N ASN A 89 -0.61 13.06 -23.52
CA ASN A 89 -0.83 12.17 -24.65
C ASN A 89 -2.08 12.53 -25.49
N ILE A 90 -1.84 13.10 -26.68
CA ILE A 90 -2.87 13.50 -27.65
C ILE A 90 -3.82 12.34 -28.02
N LYS A 91 -3.34 11.09 -28.05
CA LYS A 91 -4.18 9.92 -28.39
C LYS A 91 -5.35 9.73 -27.43
N LEU A 92 -5.19 10.09 -26.15
CA LEU A 92 -6.24 9.96 -25.15
C LEU A 92 -7.34 11.02 -25.31
N TYR A 93 -7.04 12.18 -25.89
CA TYR A 93 -8.03 13.23 -26.15
C TYR A 93 -9.05 12.83 -27.22
N ILE A 94 -8.64 11.97 -28.17
CA ILE A 94 -9.54 11.40 -29.18
C ILE A 94 -10.59 10.50 -28.52
N PHE A 95 -10.25 9.87 -27.39
CA PHE A 95 -11.13 9.00 -26.60
C PHE A 95 -11.53 9.68 -25.28
N PHE A 96 -12.21 10.81 -25.37
CA PHE A 96 -12.57 11.65 -24.21
C PHE A 96 -13.26 10.91 -23.06
N VAL A 97 -14.17 9.98 -23.37
CA VAL A 97 -14.86 9.15 -22.34
C VAL A 97 -13.85 8.28 -21.56
N LEU A 98 -12.87 7.73 -22.25
CA LEU A 98 -11.83 6.87 -21.66
C LEU A 98 -10.91 7.69 -20.75
N LEU A 99 -10.56 8.92 -21.16
CA LEU A 99 -9.80 9.87 -20.35
C LEU A 99 -10.49 10.18 -19.02
N ILE A 100 -11.82 10.40 -19.04
CA ILE A 100 -12.61 10.65 -17.81
C ILE A 100 -12.55 9.44 -16.87
N ILE A 101 -12.75 8.22 -17.39
CA ILE A 101 -12.72 7.00 -16.58
C ILE A 101 -11.35 6.83 -15.90
N PHE A 102 -10.27 7.06 -16.66
CA PHE A 102 -8.90 6.95 -16.14
C PHE A 102 -8.58 8.04 -15.12
N LEU A 103 -9.11 9.25 -15.29
CA LEU A 103 -8.97 10.33 -14.32
C LEU A 103 -9.66 9.97 -12.99
N ILE A 104 -10.91 9.50 -13.06
CA ILE A 104 -11.69 9.08 -11.88
C ILE A 104 -10.96 7.95 -11.13
N ALA A 105 -10.45 6.95 -11.84
CA ALA A 105 -9.72 5.85 -11.24
C ALA A 105 -8.43 6.31 -10.52
N ASN A 106 -7.68 7.25 -11.12
CA ASN A 106 -6.48 7.80 -10.48
C ASN A 106 -6.81 8.70 -9.28
N ILE A 107 -7.86 9.51 -9.34
CA ILE A 107 -8.35 10.30 -8.21
C ILE A 107 -8.76 9.37 -7.06
N LEU A 108 -9.50 8.30 -7.36
CA LEU A 108 -9.88 7.30 -6.37
C LEU A 108 -8.65 6.63 -5.75
N SER A 109 -7.63 6.28 -6.55
CA SER A 109 -6.36 5.71 -6.05
C SER A 109 -5.67 6.66 -5.07
N ILE A 110 -5.62 7.96 -5.38
CA ILE A 110 -5.04 8.99 -4.50
C ILE A 110 -5.82 9.08 -3.18
N ILE A 111 -7.16 9.14 -3.24
CA ILE A 111 -8.01 9.21 -2.04
C ILE A 111 -7.78 8.00 -1.14
N LEU A 112 -7.77 6.78 -1.69
CA LEU A 112 -7.54 5.56 -0.91
C LEU A 112 -6.16 5.55 -0.25
N LYS A 113 -5.12 6.01 -0.96
CA LYS A 113 -3.76 6.11 -0.42
C LYS A 113 -3.69 7.14 0.72
N ILE A 114 -4.36 8.29 0.60
CA ILE A 114 -4.43 9.28 1.68
C ILE A 114 -5.11 8.69 2.93
N ILE A 115 -6.21 7.95 2.76
CA ILE A 115 -6.90 7.28 3.88
C ILE A 115 -5.99 6.23 4.51
N LEU A 116 -5.24 5.45 3.71
CA LEU A 116 -4.26 4.49 4.20
C LEU A 116 -3.12 5.17 4.97
N ILE A 117 -2.62 6.32 4.51
CA ILE A 117 -1.61 7.12 5.22
C ILE A 117 -2.14 7.51 6.60
N PHE A 118 -3.37 8.03 6.66
CA PHE A 118 -4.00 8.43 7.90
C PHE A 118 -4.17 7.25 8.88
N ASN A 119 -4.63 6.10 8.37
CA ASN A 119 -4.76 4.89 9.19
C ASN A 119 -3.41 4.41 9.75
N ILE A 120 -2.35 4.42 8.93
CA ILE A 120 -1.00 4.03 9.38
C ILE A 120 -0.42 5.05 10.36
N PHE A 121 -0.74 6.33 10.19
CA PHE A 121 -0.33 7.38 11.11
C PHE A 121 -0.98 7.18 12.50
N ILE A 122 -2.27 6.91 12.56
CA ILE A 122 -2.96 6.56 13.82
C ILE A 122 -2.31 5.35 14.48
N LEU A 123 -2.03 4.31 13.69
CA LEU A 123 -1.38 3.10 14.14
C LEU A 123 0.04 3.36 14.69
N ARG A 124 0.79 4.28 14.08
CA ARG A 124 2.10 4.73 14.59
C ARG A 124 1.96 5.41 15.95
N SER A 125 0.93 6.24 16.14
CA SER A 125 0.71 6.91 17.42
C SER A 125 0.49 5.90 18.55
N PHE A 126 -0.28 4.83 18.32
CA PHE A 126 -0.46 3.77 19.32
C PHE A 126 0.86 3.08 19.75
N LEU A 127 1.82 2.93 18.82
CA LEU A 127 3.14 2.37 19.15
C LEU A 127 4.06 3.32 19.91
N ILE A 128 3.87 4.64 19.77
CA ILE A 128 4.66 5.63 20.50
C ILE A 128 4.22 5.67 21.97
N PHE A 129 2.95 5.38 22.24
CA PHE A 129 2.38 5.40 23.59
C PHE A 129 2.46 4.05 24.33
N ASP A 130 3.14 3.04 23.76
CA ASP A 130 3.25 1.67 24.33
C ASP A 130 1.91 1.08 24.80
N VAL A 131 0.81 1.53 24.20
CA VAL A 131 -0.53 1.04 24.50
C VAL A 131 -0.63 -0.33 23.86
N THR A 132 -0.47 -1.38 24.67
CA THR A 132 -0.74 -2.76 24.27
C THR A 132 -2.16 -2.85 23.71
N ILE A 133 -2.26 -2.79 22.39
CA ILE A 133 -3.53 -2.94 21.68
C ILE A 133 -4.00 -4.37 21.95
N PRO A 134 -5.15 -4.60 22.61
CA PRO A 134 -5.68 -5.94 22.79
C PRO A 134 -6.35 -6.31 21.48
N SER A 135 -5.55 -6.75 20.52
CA SER A 135 -6.02 -7.35 19.28
C SER A 135 -6.10 -8.86 19.51
N ASN A 136 -6.81 -9.59 18.65
CA ASN A 136 -6.94 -11.06 18.65
C ASN A 136 -5.61 -11.79 18.36
N PHE A 137 -4.49 -11.24 18.85
CA PHE A 137 -3.11 -11.65 18.66
C PHE A 137 -2.58 -12.50 19.81
N SER A 138 -3.40 -12.89 20.80
CA SER A 138 -2.95 -13.83 21.83
C SER A 138 -2.38 -15.11 21.21
N LEU A 139 -2.94 -15.57 20.07
CA LEU A 139 -2.44 -16.72 19.32
C LEU A 139 -1.13 -16.46 18.54
N LEU A 140 -0.98 -15.29 17.91
CA LEU A 140 0.22 -14.94 17.13
C LEU A 140 1.40 -14.52 18.02
N GLN A 141 1.15 -13.88 19.16
CA GLN A 141 2.15 -13.61 20.20
C GLN A 141 2.50 -14.89 20.99
N ALA A 142 1.56 -15.81 21.18
CA ALA A 142 1.85 -17.12 21.78
C ALA A 142 2.74 -17.98 20.88
N GLN A 143 2.54 -17.97 19.55
CA GLN A 143 3.43 -18.67 18.62
C GLN A 143 4.87 -18.12 18.64
N GLU A 144 5.05 -16.81 18.86
CA GLU A 144 6.37 -16.20 18.98
C GLU A 144 7.08 -16.60 20.29
N LYS A 145 6.31 -16.71 21.39
CA LYS A 145 6.85 -17.24 22.65
C LYS A 145 7.19 -18.73 22.55
N ILE A 146 6.37 -19.54 21.88
CA ILE A 146 6.62 -20.98 21.71
C ILE A 146 7.83 -21.22 20.80
N GLY A 147 7.98 -20.45 19.71
CA GLY A 147 9.13 -20.56 18.80
C GLY A 147 10.45 -20.08 19.41
N ALA A 148 10.41 -19.09 20.32
CA ALA A 148 11.59 -18.66 21.08
C ALA A 148 11.93 -19.62 22.24
N PHE A 149 10.92 -20.31 22.79
CA PHE A 149 11.13 -21.29 23.85
C PHE A 149 11.72 -22.59 23.30
N THR A 150 11.29 -23.04 22.11
CA THR A 150 11.86 -24.24 21.47
C THR A 150 13.28 -24.02 20.97
N SER A 151 13.63 -22.82 20.47
CA SER A 151 15.01 -22.52 20.06
C SER A 151 15.99 -22.37 21.23
N GLY A 152 15.51 -22.01 22.42
CA GLY A 152 16.31 -22.00 23.66
C GLY A 152 16.48 -23.37 24.30
N PHE A 153 15.59 -24.33 24.01
CA PHE A 153 15.69 -25.71 24.52
C PHE A 153 16.53 -26.63 23.63
N THR A 154 16.72 -26.30 22.35
CA THR A 154 17.59 -27.06 21.45
C THR A 154 19.06 -26.66 21.52
N SER A 155 19.42 -25.68 22.36
CA SER A 155 20.79 -25.20 22.55
C SER A 155 21.42 -25.61 23.90
N VAL A 156 20.89 -26.65 24.55
CA VAL A 156 21.46 -27.29 25.76
C VAL A 156 21.77 -28.74 25.48
#